data_AF-X1A5X6-F1
#
_entry.id   AF-X1A5X6-F1
#
_cell.length_a   1.000
_cell.length_b   1.000
_cell.length_c   1.000
_cell.angle_alpha   90.00
_cell.angle_beta   90.00
_cell.angle_gamma   90.00
#
_symmetry.space_group_name_H-M   'P 1'
#
loop_
_entity.id
_entity.type
_entity.pdbx_description
1 polymer ?
#
loop_
_entity_poly.entity_id
_entity_poly.type
_entity_poly.pdbx_seq_one_letter_code
_entity_poly.pdbx_strand_id
1 'polypeptide(L)'
;MDHIEQLESLSIHLLREAYANFKNMGMLWSIGKDSTVLLWLARKAFYGHVPFPLVHVDTAYKIPEMIEYRDRLALEWNLDMIYGQNAEALKNKQTFPDGNVDRIACCKL
;
A
#
# COMPACT_ATOMS: atom_id res chain seq x y z
N MET A 1 16.42 -15.18 20.77
CA MET A 1 15.74 -14.40 19.72
C MET A 1 15.54 -15.33 18.55
N ASP A 2 14.29 -15.60 18.20
CA ASP A 2 13.93 -16.38 17.02
C ASP A 2 14.19 -15.56 15.73
N HIS A 3 14.28 -16.24 14.59
CA HIS A 3 14.54 -15.60 13.29
C HIS A 3 13.51 -14.50 12.93
N ILE A 4 12.23 -14.72 13.22
CA ILE A 4 11.14 -13.76 12.98
C ILE A 4 11.28 -12.54 13.89
N GLU A 5 11.63 -12.72 15.16
CA GLU A 5 11.91 -11.60 16.08
C GLU A 5 13.07 -10.72 15.57
N GLN A 6 14.11 -11.33 14.99
CA GLN A 6 15.22 -10.60 14.38
C GLN A 6 14.77 -9.78 13.17
N LEU A 7 13.99 -10.39 12.27
CA LEU A 7 13.46 -9.69 11.09
C LEU A 7 12.50 -8.56 11.48
N GLU A 8 11.63 -8.79 12.46
CA GLU A 8 10.71 -7.77 12.96
C GLU A 8 11.47 -6.59 13.57
N SER A 9 12.48 -6.86 14.41
CA SER A 9 13.32 -5.84 15.04
C SER A 9 14.06 -5.00 14.00
N LEU A 10 14.69 -5.65 13.01
CA LEU A 10 15.38 -4.97 11.91
C LEU A 10 14.41 -4.12 11.08
N SER A 11 13.23 -4.65 10.77
CA SER A 11 12.23 -3.91 9.98
C SER A 11 11.73 -2.67 10.70
N ILE A 12 11.44 -2.77 12.00
CA ILE A 12 11.05 -1.63 12.84
C ILE A 12 12.17 -0.58 12.88
N HIS A 13 13.42 -1.01 13.02
CA HIS A 13 14.57 -0.11 13.00
C HIS A 13 14.64 0.65 11.67
N LEU A 14 14.56 -0.06 10.53
CA LEU A 14 14.60 0.57 9.21
C LEU A 14 13.45 1.55 8.95
N LEU A 15 12.24 1.23 9.41
CA LEU A 15 11.08 2.13 9.30
C LEU A 15 11.30 3.43 10.09
N ARG A 16 11.86 3.34 11.29
CA ARG A 16 12.17 4.51 12.13
C ARG A 16 13.30 5.35 11.55
N GLU A 17 14.36 4.71 11.05
CA GLU A 17 15.46 5.41 10.37
C GLU A 17 14.95 6.12 9.11
N ALA A 18 14.13 5.47 8.29
CA ALA A 18 13.54 6.10 7.12
C ALA A 18 12.67 7.30 7.52
N TYR A 19 11.79 7.15 8.52
CA TYR A 19 10.97 8.26 9.00
C TYR A 19 11.81 9.45 9.53
N ALA A 20 12.93 9.17 10.21
CA ALA A 20 13.82 10.21 10.73
C ALA A 20 14.59 10.95 9.62
N ASN A 21 14.90 10.28 8.50
CA ASN A 21 15.78 10.81 7.45
C ASN A 21 15.04 11.36 6.21
N PHE A 22 13.83 10.89 5.93
CA PHE A 22 13.05 11.35 4.77
C PHE A 22 11.98 12.37 5.16
N LYS A 23 12.00 13.55 4.53
CA LYS A 23 11.02 14.62 4.79
C LYS A 23 9.59 14.26 4.37
N ASN A 24 9.46 13.52 3.26
CA ASN A 24 8.19 13.13 2.66
C ASN A 24 8.18 11.61 2.51
N MET A 25 7.86 10.90 3.59
CA MET A 25 7.70 9.45 3.56
C MET A 25 6.28 9.11 3.10
N GLY A 26 6.16 8.06 2.28
CA GLY A 26 4.89 7.44 1.96
C GLY A 26 5.11 5.95 1.75
N MET A 27 4.12 5.14 2.10
CA MET A 27 4.22 3.68 1.99
C MET A 27 3.20 3.13 1.00
N LEU A 28 3.68 2.44 -0.03
CA LEU A 28 2.80 1.78 -0.99
C LEU A 28 2.06 0.61 -0.33
N TRP A 29 0.73 0.64 -0.34
CA TRP A 29 -0.12 -0.41 0.21
C TRP A 29 -1.08 -0.95 -0.84
N SER A 30 -0.77 -2.14 -1.37
CA SER A 30 -1.55 -2.79 -2.43
C SER A 30 -2.70 -3.65 -1.90
N ILE A 31 -2.88 -3.72 -0.56
CA ILE A 31 -3.81 -4.63 0.12
C ILE A 31 -3.40 -6.12 -0.04
N GLY A 32 -2.18 -6.36 -0.55
CA GLY A 32 -1.59 -7.70 -0.62
C GLY A 32 -0.88 -8.10 0.68
N LYS A 33 -0.66 -9.40 0.89
CA LYS A 33 -0.04 -9.97 2.10
C LYS A 33 1.23 -9.24 2.55
N ASP A 34 2.16 -8.96 1.64
CA ASP A 34 3.47 -8.39 1.98
C ASP A 34 3.32 -6.94 2.43
N SER A 35 2.55 -6.15 1.68
CA SER A 35 2.28 -4.75 2.02
C SER A 35 1.44 -4.59 3.30
N THR A 36 0.60 -5.58 3.62
CA THR A 36 -0.16 -5.62 4.88
C THR A 36 0.73 -6.00 6.07
N VAL A 37 1.73 -6.87 5.88
CA VAL A 37 2.78 -7.10 6.89
C VAL A 37 3.59 -5.83 7.13
N LEU A 38 3.96 -5.10 6.06
CA LEU A 38 4.63 -3.80 6.22
C LEU A 38 3.77 -2.78 6.98
N LEU A 39 2.46 -2.71 6.70
CA LEU A 39 1.53 -1.87 7.47
C LEU A 39 1.51 -2.23 8.95
N TRP A 40 1.47 -3.54 9.27
CA TRP A 40 1.55 -3.99 10.65
C TRP A 40 2.88 -3.59 11.33
N LEU A 41 4.00 -3.77 10.63
CA LEU A 41 5.32 -3.36 11.12
C LEU A 41 5.44 -1.85 11.32
N ALA A 42 4.86 -1.04 10.43
CA ALA A 42 4.78 0.41 10.60
C ALA A 42 4.00 0.76 11.88
N ARG A 43 2.85 0.13 12.10
CA ARG A 43 2.10 0.32 13.35
C ARG A 43 2.92 -0.08 14.57
N LYS A 44 3.62 -1.21 14.56
CA LYS A 44 4.52 -1.58 15.68
C LYS A 44 5.64 -0.55 15.88
N ALA A 45 6.23 -0.05 14.79
CA ALA A 45 7.31 0.92 14.85
C ALA A 45 6.87 2.25 15.49
N PHE A 46 5.62 2.66 15.29
CA PHE A 46 5.07 3.93 15.78
C PHE A 46 3.90 3.74 16.77
N TYR A 47 3.97 2.69 17.60
CA TYR A 47 3.08 2.49 18.75
C TYR A 47 1.57 2.50 18.40
N GLY A 48 1.21 1.91 17.27
CA GLY A 48 -0.15 1.78 16.78
C GLY A 48 -0.53 2.80 15.70
N HIS A 49 0.28 3.85 15.53
CA HIS A 49 0.08 4.90 14.53
C HIS A 49 0.84 4.62 13.23
N VAL A 50 0.49 5.34 12.17
CA VAL A 50 1.25 5.40 10.92
C VAL A 50 1.43 6.88 10.57
N PRO A 51 2.60 7.50 10.87
CA PRO A 51 2.78 8.95 10.80
C PRO A 51 3.08 9.48 9.39
N PHE A 52 2.75 8.70 8.36
CA PHE A 52 2.95 9.02 6.96
C PHE A 52 1.81 8.43 6.12
N PRO A 53 1.50 9.03 4.97
CA PRO A 53 0.43 8.55 4.12
C PRO A 53 0.74 7.16 3.54
N LEU A 54 -0.31 6.36 3.43
CA LEU A 54 -0.33 5.15 2.63
C LEU A 54 -0.78 5.49 1.22
N VAL A 55 -0.12 4.91 0.22
CA VAL A 55 -0.40 5.18 -1.19
C VAL A 55 -0.93 3.92 -1.86
N HIS A 56 -2.13 4.02 -2.45
CA HIS A 56 -2.77 2.93 -3.17
C HIS A 56 -2.97 3.29 -4.65
N VAL A 57 -2.35 2.51 -5.55
CA VAL A 57 -2.65 2.59 -6.98
C VAL A 57 -3.87 1.73 -7.28
N ASP A 58 -4.99 2.36 -7.57
CA ASP A 58 -6.25 1.69 -7.89
C ASP A 58 -6.41 1.47 -9.39
N THR A 59 -6.60 0.22 -9.76
CA THR A 59 -6.83 -0.19 -11.14
C THR A 59 -8.32 -0.37 -11.43
N ALA A 60 -9.22 -0.24 -10.46
CA ALA A 60 -10.65 -0.59 -10.54
C ALA A 60 -10.97 -2.07 -10.82
N TYR A 61 -9.97 -2.94 -10.96
CA TYR A 61 -10.17 -4.38 -11.20
C TYR A 61 -9.83 -5.25 -9.98
N LYS A 62 -9.68 -4.65 -8.79
CA LYS A 62 -9.53 -5.41 -7.54
C LYS A 62 -10.87 -6.02 -7.14
N ILE A 63 -10.81 -7.18 -6.48
CA ILE A 63 -12.00 -7.85 -5.97
C ILE A 63 -12.63 -6.94 -4.90
N PRO A 64 -13.98 -6.71 -4.91
CA PRO A 64 -14.63 -5.76 -4.00
C PRO A 64 -14.28 -5.94 -2.52
N GLU A 65 -14.17 -7.18 -2.05
CA GLU A 65 -13.85 -7.52 -0.66
C GLU A 65 -12.46 -7.00 -0.22
N MET A 66 -11.52 -6.85 -1.17
CA MET A 66 -10.22 -6.23 -0.86
C MET A 66 -10.38 -4.74 -0.57
N ILE A 67 -11.25 -4.06 -1.31
CA ILE A 67 -11.52 -2.63 -1.12
C ILE A 67 -12.27 -2.41 0.19
N GLU A 68 -13.28 -3.23 0.48
CA GLU A 68 -14.00 -3.20 1.76
C GLU A 68 -13.06 -3.43 2.95
N TYR A 69 -12.14 -4.41 2.83
CA TYR A 69 -11.11 -4.66 3.84
C TYR A 69 -10.19 -3.45 4.05
N ARG A 70 -9.73 -2.83 2.96
CA ARG A 70 -8.88 -1.62 3.00
C ARG A 70 -9.59 -0.49 3.71
N ASP A 71 -10.81 -0.18 3.28
CA ASP A 71 -11.57 0.98 3.77
C ASP A 71 -11.94 0.81 5.25
N ARG A 72 -12.32 -0.40 5.65
CA ARG A 72 -12.56 -0.74 7.05
C ARG A 72 -11.30 -0.54 7.90
N LEU A 73 -10.14 -1.05 7.49
CA LEU A 73 -8.90 -0.86 8.25
C LEU A 73 -8.43 0.60 8.29
N ALA A 74 -8.59 1.33 7.19
CA ALA A 74 -8.24 2.74 7.14
C ALA A 74 -9.05 3.56 8.16
N LEU A 75 -10.35 3.26 8.28
CA LEU A 75 -11.22 3.87 9.28
C LEU A 75 -10.87 3.42 10.71
N GLU A 76 -10.73 2.11 10.94
CA GLU A 76 -10.44 1.54 12.26
C GLU A 76 -9.11 2.04 12.85
N TRP A 77 -8.09 2.23 12.01
CA TRP A 77 -6.74 2.60 12.44
C TRP A 77 -6.39 4.07 12.14
N ASN A 78 -7.35 4.86 11.65
CA ASN A 78 -7.18 6.27 11.29
C ASN A 78 -5.96 6.48 10.35
N LEU A 79 -5.91 5.70 9.28
CA LEU A 79 -4.82 5.73 8.30
C LEU A 79 -5.06 6.86 7.29
N ASP A 80 -4.03 7.67 7.05
CA ASP A 80 -4.04 8.63 5.95
C ASP A 80 -3.81 7.89 4.63
N MET A 81 -4.81 7.93 3.74
CA MET A 81 -4.84 7.16 2.50
C MET A 81 -4.86 8.11 1.30
N ILE A 82 -3.81 8.03 0.49
CA ILE A 82 -3.77 8.63 -0.84
C ILE A 82 -4.04 7.53 -1.84
N TYR A 83 -5.03 7.71 -2.72
CA TYR A 83 -5.24 6.80 -3.84
C TYR A 83 -5.09 7.52 -5.17
N GLY A 84 -4.58 6.80 -6.17
CA GLY A 84 -4.40 7.29 -7.52
C GLY A 84 -4.93 6.28 -8.53
N GLN A 85 -5.52 6.78 -9.61
CA GLN A 85 -6.12 5.97 -10.66
C GLN A 85 -5.91 6.64 -12.03
N ASN A 86 -5.60 5.84 -13.05
CA ASN A 86 -5.55 6.32 -14.42
C ASN A 86 -6.96 6.37 -15.02
N ALA A 87 -7.69 7.44 -14.73
CA ALA A 87 -9.08 7.61 -15.15
C ALA A 87 -9.24 7.65 -16.68
N GLU A 88 -8.23 8.14 -17.41
CA GLU A 88 -8.25 8.17 -18.88
C GLU A 88 -8.15 6.75 -19.46
N ALA A 89 -7.21 5.94 -18.98
CA ALA A 89 -7.08 4.55 -19.44
C ALA A 89 -8.35 3.74 -19.16
N LEU A 90 -8.98 3.94 -17.99
CA LEU A 90 -10.25 3.30 -17.65
C LEU A 90 -11.39 3.75 -18.55
N LYS A 91 -11.53 5.06 -18.78
CA LYS A 91 -12.56 5.62 -19.66
C LYS A 91 -12.41 5.10 -21.09
N ASN A 92 -11.17 5.02 -21.58
CA ASN A 92 -10.85 4.56 -22.94
C ASN A 92 -10.77 3.02 -23.04
N LYS A 93 -10.99 2.28 -21.94
CA LYS A 93 -10.81 0.83 -21.85
C LYS A 93 -9.44 0.35 -22.32
N GLN A 94 -8.41 1.18 -22.16
CA GLN A 94 -7.02 0.85 -22.49
C GLN A 94 -6.39 0.08 -21.33
N THR A 95 -6.98 -1.07 -20.99
CA THR A 95 -6.53 -1.89 -19.85
C THR A 95 -6.36 -3.35 -20.28
N PHE A 96 -5.54 -4.09 -19.54
CA PHE A 96 -5.38 -5.52 -19.77
C PHE A 96 -6.69 -6.31 -19.57
N PRO A 97 -7.49 -6.06 -18.52
CA PRO A 97 -8.78 -6.76 -18.34
C PRO A 97 -9.81 -6.49 -19.44
N ASP A 98 -9.79 -5.32 -20.09
CA ASP A 98 -10.62 -5.04 -21.26
C ASP A 98 -10.11 -5.70 -22.56
N GLY A 99 -8.89 -6.26 -22.55
CA GLY A 99 -8.27 -6.96 -23.68
C GLY A 99 -7.70 -6.05 -24.77
N ASN A 100 -7.69 -4.73 -24.58
CA ASN A 100 -7.23 -3.76 -25.59
C ASN A 100 -5.71 -3.51 -25.57
N VAL A 101 -5.03 -3.90 -24.49
CA VAL A 101 -3.56 -3.80 -24.34
C VAL A 101 -3.04 -5.02 -23.57
N ASP A 102 -1.75 -5.35 -23.74
CA ASP A 102 -1.12 -6.38 -22.92
C ASP A 102 -0.83 -5.87 -21.49
N ARG A 103 -0.42 -6.76 -20.59
CA ARG A 103 -0.13 -6.42 -19.18
C ARG A 103 0.98 -5.39 -19.04
N ILE A 104 2.02 -5.45 -19.86
CA ILE A 104 3.18 -4.57 -19.76
C ILE A 104 2.81 -3.18 -20.26
N ALA A 105 2.09 -3.10 -21.38
CA ALA A 105 1.56 -1.86 -21.91
C ALA A 105 0.59 -1.21 -20.91
N CYS A 106 -0.36 -1.98 -20.35
CA CYS A 106 -1.30 -1.49 -19.34
C CYS A 106 -0.61 -0.86 -18.12
N CYS A 107 0.46 -1.48 -17.62
CA CYS A 107 1.19 -0.98 -16.44
C CYS A 107 2.14 0.19 -16.75
N LYS A 108 2.35 0.53 -18.03
CA LYS A 108 3.18 1.65 -18.47
C LYS A 108 2.39 2.94 -18.74
N LEU A 109 1.06 2.85 -18.83
CA LEU A 109 0.15 3.99 -19.05
C LEU A 109 0.09 4.89 -17.82
#